data_AF-A0A1Y1X2C7-F1
#
_entry.id   AF-A0A1Y1X2C7-F1
#
_cell.length_a   1.000
_cell.length_b   1.000
_cell.length_c   1.000
_cell.angle_alpha   90.00
_cell.angle_beta   90.00
_cell.angle_gamma   90.00
#
_symmetry.space_group_name_H-M   'P 1'
#
loop_
_entity.id
_entity.type
_entity.pdbx_description
1 polymer ?
#
loop_
_entity_poly.entity_id
_entity_poly.type
_entity_poly.pdbx_seq_one_letter_code
_entity_poly.pdbx_strand_id
1 'polypeptide(L)'
;MKLLAIFLIALTLISYAFADEKDVEFERAKKFFSKEAKKMDKWLGNWNEEWKDIFTEGPAYTGDGTTYGDPVTGGYCMMPDSEAYTKDMMFAAMNLPQYNISAGCGSCLILAQADKPDRVIRVRVVDRCGECPKGDIDLSNTAWKALTGDFIPSRVKIIWSIVPCTETWYDYPPLVEEGSPIKLKWKMASSVYWGGIQAYNTRYPVTSIERWDGNDWVHLRRDDMFHYMWDTTIPGGPMKVRVTQGDGVQVVVDGLTIDGTWYDVDDNYTIGTSQTTYIPERMTKTATATSSPTQVALCGDYPCCSKGAEVIYTDESGDWGLENGDWCFIKEDGEEPKEDEPDSSCWSAPYGYPCCKSCEIHTTNDSGKWGMENNKWCGIPDSCDGNTVQESCTGIEDGYPCCKTCNAIYNDEQGPWGYENNEWCGIKTSC
;
A
#
# COMPACT_ATOMS: atom_id res chain seq x y z
N MET A 1 37.52 -10.73 -49.08
CA MET A 1 37.03 -11.75 -48.11
C MET A 1 37.37 -11.46 -46.64
N LYS A 2 37.69 -10.22 -46.24
CA LYS A 2 37.93 -9.85 -44.81
C LYS A 2 37.11 -8.65 -44.30
N LEU A 3 36.17 -8.12 -45.10
CA LEU A 3 35.28 -7.02 -44.66
C LEU A 3 33.84 -7.46 -44.33
N LEU A 4 33.41 -8.68 -44.68
CA LEU A 4 32.07 -9.17 -44.33
C LEU A 4 31.97 -9.85 -42.95
N ALA A 5 33.10 -10.17 -42.32
CA ALA A 5 33.11 -10.88 -41.02
C ALA A 5 32.98 -9.95 -39.80
N ILE A 6 33.21 -8.64 -39.97
CA ILE A 6 33.11 -7.66 -38.86
C ILE A 6 31.66 -7.15 -38.72
N PHE A 7 30.87 -7.16 -39.79
CA PHE A 7 29.47 -6.75 -39.75
C PHE A 7 28.53 -7.82 -39.15
N LEU A 8 28.89 -9.10 -39.23
CA LEU A 8 28.11 -10.17 -38.57
C LEU A 8 28.37 -10.26 -37.05
N ILE A 9 29.56 -9.89 -36.58
CA ILE A 9 29.87 -9.90 -35.13
C ILE A 9 29.25 -8.69 -34.42
N ALA A 10 29.09 -7.56 -35.13
CA ALA A 10 28.37 -6.39 -34.64
C ALA A 10 26.84 -6.61 -34.58
N LEU A 11 26.28 -7.52 -35.39
CA LEU A 11 24.86 -7.87 -35.34
C LEU A 11 24.52 -8.99 -34.32
N THR A 12 25.50 -9.75 -33.85
CA THR A 12 25.31 -10.78 -32.80
C THR A 12 25.58 -10.28 -31.38
N LEU A 13 25.96 -9.01 -31.20
CA LEU A 13 26.20 -8.40 -29.89
C LEU A 13 25.16 -7.32 -29.50
N ILE A 14 24.11 -7.12 -30.30
CA ILE A 14 22.97 -6.24 -29.96
C ILE A 14 21.71 -7.07 -29.63
N SER A 15 21.89 -8.34 -29.27
CA SER A 15 20.82 -9.20 -28.75
C SER A 15 21.01 -9.55 -27.27
N TYR A 16 21.87 -8.83 -26.55
CA TYR A 16 22.00 -8.96 -25.09
C TYR A 16 21.30 -7.79 -24.38
N ALA A 17 20.10 -8.13 -23.89
CA ALA A 17 19.43 -7.56 -22.73
C ALA A 17 19.11 -6.05 -22.77
N PHE A 18 18.04 -5.71 -23.47
CA PHE A 18 17.05 -4.87 -22.78
C PHE A 18 16.41 -5.80 -21.75
N ALA A 19 16.97 -5.80 -20.53
CA ALA A 19 16.21 -6.27 -19.38
C ALA A 19 14.90 -5.46 -19.38
N ASP A 20 13.76 -6.13 -19.26
CA ASP A 20 12.49 -5.42 -19.16
C ASP A 20 12.58 -4.42 -18.00
N GLU A 21 11.91 -3.27 -18.07
CA GLU A 21 11.96 -2.25 -16.99
C GLU A 21 11.61 -2.89 -15.63
N LYS A 22 10.83 -3.96 -15.67
CA LYS A 22 10.44 -4.84 -14.55
C LYS A 22 11.60 -5.70 -13.99
N ASP A 23 12.51 -6.19 -14.83
CA ASP A 23 13.72 -6.91 -14.40
C ASP A 23 14.68 -5.96 -13.64
N VAL A 24 14.64 -4.66 -13.97
CA VAL A 24 15.47 -3.63 -13.33
C VAL A 24 14.98 -3.30 -11.93
N GLU A 25 13.68 -3.04 -11.74
CA GLU A 25 13.08 -2.79 -10.42
C GLU A 25 13.16 -4.04 -9.52
N PHE A 26 13.10 -5.22 -10.13
CA PHE A 26 13.32 -6.49 -9.45
C PHE A 26 14.74 -6.68 -8.91
N GLU A 27 15.75 -6.45 -9.74
CA GLU A 27 17.14 -6.52 -9.30
C GLU A 27 17.47 -5.39 -8.30
N ARG A 28 16.80 -4.24 -8.41
CA ARG A 28 16.85 -3.17 -7.41
C ARG A 28 16.29 -3.63 -6.06
N ALA A 29 15.15 -4.33 -6.06
CA ALA A 29 14.58 -4.95 -4.87
C ALA A 29 15.54 -5.93 -4.20
N LYS A 30 16.08 -6.88 -4.97
CA LYS A 30 17.01 -7.88 -4.44
C LYS A 30 18.26 -7.25 -3.89
N LYS A 31 18.80 -6.25 -4.59
CA LYS A 31 19.97 -5.50 -4.13
C LYS A 31 19.65 -4.76 -2.83
N PHE A 32 18.43 -4.21 -2.72
CA PHE A 32 17.99 -3.53 -1.53
C PHE A 32 17.81 -4.51 -0.36
N PHE A 33 17.03 -5.57 -0.55
CA PHE A 33 16.83 -6.66 0.40
C PHE A 33 17.94 -7.72 0.30
N SER A 34 19.20 -7.30 0.10
CA SER A 34 20.32 -8.19 -0.23
C SER A 34 20.53 -9.37 0.72
N LYS A 35 20.22 -9.20 2.01
CA LYS A 35 20.26 -10.29 3.01
C LYS A 35 19.27 -11.41 2.70
N GLU A 36 18.15 -11.07 2.08
CA GLU A 36 17.07 -11.99 1.73
C GLU A 36 17.01 -12.31 0.23
N ALA A 37 17.98 -11.84 -0.57
CA ALA A 37 17.99 -12.04 -2.02
C ALA A 37 17.81 -13.52 -2.42
N LYS A 38 18.42 -14.46 -1.67
CA LYS A 38 18.23 -15.90 -1.90
C LYS A 38 16.81 -16.40 -1.60
N LYS A 39 16.15 -15.83 -0.59
CA LYS A 39 14.74 -16.14 -0.31
C LYS A 39 13.86 -15.54 -1.41
N MET A 40 14.13 -14.31 -1.83
CA MET A 40 13.46 -13.68 -2.96
C MET A 40 13.59 -14.54 -4.23
N ASP A 41 14.80 -14.98 -4.60
CA ASP A 41 15.05 -15.86 -5.75
C ASP A 41 14.20 -17.15 -5.75
N LYS A 42 13.94 -17.74 -4.58
CA LYS A 42 13.15 -18.98 -4.44
C LYS A 42 11.71 -18.84 -4.95
N TRP A 43 11.11 -17.65 -4.83
CA TRP A 43 9.68 -17.43 -5.11
C TRP A 43 9.41 -16.78 -6.45
N LEU A 44 10.42 -16.09 -6.99
CA LEU A 44 10.27 -15.20 -8.13
C LEU A 44 10.16 -15.92 -9.48
N GLY A 45 10.05 -17.25 -9.47
CA GLY A 45 9.74 -18.08 -10.65
C GLY A 45 8.34 -18.72 -10.64
N ASN A 46 7.52 -18.50 -9.60
CA ASN A 46 6.26 -19.24 -9.41
C ASN A 46 4.98 -18.40 -9.58
N TRP A 47 5.07 -17.11 -9.88
CA TRP A 47 3.89 -16.26 -10.10
C TRP A 47 3.22 -16.57 -11.45
N ASN A 48 1.88 -16.66 -11.48
CA ASN A 48 1.15 -16.91 -12.72
C ASN A 48 1.26 -15.70 -13.69
N GLU A 49 1.08 -15.93 -15.00
CA GLU A 49 1.16 -14.85 -16.00
C GLU A 49 0.02 -13.82 -15.88
N GLU A 50 -1.10 -14.21 -15.26
CA GLU A 50 -2.29 -13.38 -15.04
C GLU A 50 -2.07 -12.32 -13.93
N TRP A 51 -1.20 -12.59 -12.96
CA TRP A 51 -0.82 -11.66 -11.87
C TRP A 51 0.39 -10.80 -12.20
N LYS A 52 1.12 -11.13 -13.28
CA LYS A 52 2.08 -10.20 -13.89
C LYS A 52 1.40 -8.91 -14.39
N ASP A 53 0.07 -8.90 -14.51
CA ASP A 53 -0.74 -7.77 -14.98
C ASP A 53 -1.57 -7.06 -13.87
N ILE A 54 -1.64 -7.61 -12.65
CA ILE A 54 -2.27 -6.95 -11.49
C ILE A 54 -1.23 -6.25 -10.61
N PHE A 55 -0.03 -6.83 -10.51
CA PHE A 55 1.16 -6.25 -9.88
C PHE A 55 2.23 -5.97 -10.94
N THR A 56 1.80 -5.21 -11.95
CA THR A 56 2.46 -5.00 -13.25
C THR A 56 3.91 -4.56 -13.25
N GLU A 57 4.37 -3.93 -12.17
CA GLU A 57 5.59 -3.11 -12.21
C GLU A 57 6.83 -3.78 -11.60
N GLY A 58 6.68 -4.98 -11.06
CA GLY A 58 7.81 -5.75 -10.52
C GLY A 58 7.55 -6.25 -9.10
N PRO A 59 8.53 -6.94 -8.49
CA PRO A 59 8.38 -7.52 -7.17
C PRO A 59 8.50 -6.47 -6.07
N ALA A 60 8.97 -5.25 -6.39
CA ALA A 60 9.18 -4.19 -5.44
C ALA A 60 8.78 -2.85 -5.98
N TYR A 61 8.46 -2.00 -5.03
CA TYR A 61 7.85 -0.71 -5.24
C TYR A 61 8.48 0.27 -4.29
N THR A 62 8.50 1.53 -4.70
CA THR A 62 8.93 2.65 -3.89
C THR A 62 7.78 3.63 -3.73
N GLY A 63 7.69 4.25 -2.57
CA GLY A 63 6.71 5.29 -2.28
C GLY A 63 6.96 5.88 -0.90
N ASP A 64 5.93 6.50 -0.34
CA ASP A 64 5.93 6.95 1.04
C ASP A 64 5.26 5.94 1.97
N GLY A 65 5.88 5.72 3.12
CA GLY A 65 5.25 5.08 4.26
C GLY A 65 4.66 6.15 5.17
N THR A 66 3.41 6.01 5.58
CA THR A 66 2.74 6.84 6.60
C THR A 66 2.21 5.97 7.75
N THR A 67 1.46 6.54 8.69
CA THR A 67 0.75 5.78 9.74
C THR A 67 -0.66 6.31 9.97
N TYR A 68 -1.62 5.41 10.21
CA TYR A 68 -3.05 5.75 10.37
C TYR A 68 -3.70 5.33 11.69
N GLY A 69 -2.94 4.66 12.56
CA GLY A 69 -3.42 4.20 13.87
C GLY A 69 -3.42 2.69 14.04
N ASP A 70 -3.99 2.22 15.14
CA ASP A 70 -4.13 0.78 15.43
C ASP A 70 -5.61 0.41 15.60
N PRO A 71 -6.46 0.49 14.54
CA PRO A 71 -7.79 -0.07 14.63
C PRO A 71 -7.72 -1.56 14.95
N VAL A 72 -8.72 -2.07 15.67
CA VAL A 72 -8.82 -3.49 16.07
C VAL A 72 -10.04 -4.21 15.45
N THR A 73 -10.81 -3.50 14.64
CA THR A 73 -11.97 -4.00 13.90
C THR A 73 -12.12 -3.23 12.59
N GLY A 74 -12.58 -3.90 11.54
CA GLY A 74 -12.90 -3.26 10.26
C GLY A 74 -11.82 -3.43 9.19
N GLY A 75 -11.52 -2.32 8.50
CA GLY A 75 -10.74 -2.33 7.26
C GLY A 75 -11.54 -2.79 6.05
N TYR A 76 -11.22 -2.24 4.89
CA TYR A 76 -11.98 -2.45 3.66
C TYR A 76 -11.88 -3.89 3.13
N CYS A 77 -10.88 -4.67 3.59
CA CYS A 77 -10.78 -6.10 3.25
C CYS A 77 -11.77 -7.00 3.99
N MET A 78 -12.48 -6.51 5.03
CA MET A 78 -13.52 -7.26 5.75
C MET A 78 -13.09 -8.65 6.26
N MET A 79 -11.78 -8.86 6.44
CA MET A 79 -11.22 -10.11 6.94
C MET A 79 -11.65 -10.31 8.40
N PRO A 80 -11.75 -11.57 8.90
CA PRO A 80 -11.98 -11.80 10.32
C PRO A 80 -10.97 -11.04 11.18
N ASP A 81 -11.41 -10.38 12.25
CA ASP A 81 -10.52 -9.56 13.09
C ASP A 81 -9.33 -10.36 13.62
N SER A 82 -9.55 -11.65 13.95
CA SER A 82 -8.51 -12.58 14.40
C SER A 82 -7.46 -12.93 13.35
N GLU A 83 -7.76 -12.69 12.07
CA GLU A 83 -6.86 -12.86 10.94
C GLU A 83 -6.27 -11.50 10.50
N ALA A 84 -7.10 -10.45 10.41
CA ALA A 84 -6.68 -9.12 9.98
C ALA A 84 -5.69 -8.50 10.97
N TYR A 85 -6.10 -8.43 12.24
CA TYR A 85 -5.32 -7.86 13.32
C TYR A 85 -4.47 -8.98 13.92
N THR A 86 -3.39 -9.28 13.22
CA THR A 86 -2.38 -10.24 13.63
C THR A 86 -1.98 -9.98 15.08
N LYS A 87 -1.58 -11.01 15.83
CA LYS A 87 -1.19 -10.84 17.24
C LYS A 87 -0.07 -9.81 17.44
N ASP A 88 0.71 -9.54 16.39
CA ASP A 88 1.79 -8.56 16.39
C ASP A 88 1.34 -7.15 15.93
N MET A 89 0.07 -6.95 15.58
CA MET A 89 -0.53 -5.69 15.09
C MET A 89 0.23 -5.08 13.90
N MET A 90 0.95 -5.90 13.13
CA MET A 90 1.74 -5.48 11.97
C MET A 90 0.88 -5.54 10.70
N PHE A 91 0.05 -4.53 10.49
CA PHE A 91 -0.82 -4.42 9.32
C PHE A 91 -0.68 -3.06 8.62
N ALA A 92 -1.27 -2.96 7.43
CA ALA A 92 -1.21 -1.76 6.60
C ALA A 92 -2.47 -1.60 5.73
N ALA A 93 -2.69 -0.35 5.32
CA ALA A 93 -3.57 0.02 4.22
C ALA A 93 -2.74 0.26 2.95
N MET A 94 -3.19 -0.31 1.83
CA MET A 94 -2.49 -0.20 0.54
C MET A 94 -3.12 0.89 -0.33
N ASN A 95 -2.29 1.62 -1.09
CA ASN A 95 -2.76 2.59 -2.08
C ASN A 95 -3.76 1.99 -3.08
N LEU A 96 -4.71 2.79 -3.56
CA LEU A 96 -5.77 2.32 -4.46
C LEU A 96 -5.25 1.64 -5.74
N PRO A 97 -4.23 2.17 -6.45
CA PRO A 97 -3.75 1.54 -7.68
C PRO A 97 -3.28 0.09 -7.49
N GLN A 98 -2.61 -0.22 -6.37
CA GLN A 98 -2.10 -1.57 -6.08
C GLN A 98 -3.07 -2.39 -5.22
N TYR A 99 -3.98 -1.74 -4.50
CA TYR A 99 -5.11 -2.41 -3.84
C TYR A 99 -6.04 -3.05 -4.88
N ASN A 100 -6.18 -2.40 -6.05
CA ASN A 100 -6.90 -2.87 -7.24
C ASN A 100 -8.23 -3.56 -6.90
N ILE A 101 -9.25 -2.74 -6.63
CA ILE A 101 -10.59 -3.12 -6.15
C ILE A 101 -10.54 -3.77 -4.76
N SER A 102 -9.97 -4.96 -4.65
CA SER A 102 -9.63 -5.67 -3.40
C SER A 102 -8.61 -6.80 -3.62
N ALA A 103 -7.90 -6.78 -4.76
CA ALA A 103 -6.90 -7.78 -5.10
C ALA A 103 -5.70 -7.75 -4.14
N GLY A 104 -5.37 -6.57 -3.60
CA GLY A 104 -4.30 -6.41 -2.61
C GLY A 104 -4.63 -7.00 -1.23
N CYS A 105 -5.88 -7.34 -0.94
CA CYS A 105 -6.29 -7.83 0.37
C CYS A 105 -5.61 -9.14 0.77
N GLY A 106 -5.20 -9.22 2.03
CA GLY A 106 -4.51 -10.38 2.59
C GLY A 106 -3.06 -10.54 2.14
N SER A 107 -2.54 -9.65 1.29
CA SER A 107 -1.13 -9.66 0.88
C SER A 107 -0.20 -9.50 2.08
N CYS A 108 0.89 -10.25 2.10
CA CYS A 108 1.99 -10.01 3.02
C CYS A 108 3.07 -9.19 2.32
N LEU A 109 3.51 -8.13 2.98
CA LEU A 109 4.55 -7.23 2.47
C LEU A 109 5.77 -7.31 3.38
N ILE A 110 6.96 -7.22 2.78
CA ILE A 110 8.14 -6.72 3.48
C ILE A 110 8.40 -5.30 3.07
N LEU A 111 8.81 -4.45 4.01
CA LEU A 111 9.18 -3.08 3.71
C LEU A 111 10.28 -2.55 4.63
N ALA A 112 11.01 -1.57 4.14
CA ALA A 112 12.08 -0.90 4.86
C ALA A 112 12.15 0.57 4.43
N GLN A 113 12.74 1.41 5.28
CA GLN A 113 13.04 2.79 4.90
C GLN A 113 14.12 2.79 3.81
N ALA A 114 13.94 3.59 2.75
CA ALA A 114 14.83 3.63 1.61
C ALA A 114 16.29 4.00 1.98
N ASP A 115 16.47 4.76 3.08
CA ASP A 115 17.77 5.16 3.63
C ASP A 115 18.32 4.19 4.69
N LYS A 116 17.51 3.25 5.19
CA LYS A 116 17.87 2.28 6.25
C LYS A 116 17.45 0.86 5.86
N PRO A 117 18.06 0.27 4.80
CA PRO A 117 17.69 -1.04 4.25
C PRO A 117 17.82 -2.20 5.24
N ASP A 118 18.59 -2.04 6.31
CA ASP A 118 18.80 -3.09 7.32
C ASP A 118 17.61 -3.28 8.28
N ARG A 119 16.66 -2.35 8.31
CA ARG A 119 15.46 -2.41 9.17
C ARG A 119 14.24 -2.79 8.34
N VAL A 120 14.10 -4.09 8.12
CA VAL A 120 12.96 -4.64 7.38
C VAL A 120 11.90 -5.11 8.34
N ILE A 121 10.65 -4.76 8.05
CA ILE A 121 9.48 -5.25 8.76
C ILE A 121 8.57 -6.05 7.83
N ARG A 122 7.71 -6.90 8.41
CA ARG A 122 6.65 -7.61 7.69
C ARG A 122 5.29 -7.09 8.12
N VAL A 123 4.40 -6.79 7.16
CA VAL A 123 3.02 -6.39 7.42
C VAL A 123 2.02 -7.19 6.59
N ARG A 124 0.75 -7.18 6.99
CA ARG A 124 -0.39 -7.69 6.21
C ARG A 124 -1.28 -6.55 5.73
N VAL A 125 -1.72 -6.60 4.48
CA VAL A 125 -2.69 -5.65 3.92
C VAL A 125 -4.09 -6.03 4.39
N VAL A 126 -4.73 -5.13 5.13
CA VAL A 126 -6.07 -5.33 5.70
C VAL A 126 -7.05 -4.22 5.30
N ASP A 127 -6.55 -3.16 4.68
CA ASP A 127 -7.33 -1.99 4.34
C ASP A 127 -6.82 -1.33 3.04
N ARG A 128 -7.56 -0.32 2.57
CA ARG A 128 -7.15 0.55 1.47
C ARG A 128 -6.88 1.95 1.99
N CYS A 129 -5.87 2.61 1.44
CA CYS A 129 -5.63 4.03 1.65
C CYS A 129 -6.14 4.78 0.43
N GLY A 130 -7.25 5.51 0.59
CA GLY A 130 -7.97 6.13 -0.52
C GLY A 130 -7.24 7.33 -1.13
N GLU A 131 -6.46 8.01 -0.31
CA GLU A 131 -5.69 9.21 -0.63
C GLU A 131 -4.24 8.92 -1.03
N CYS A 132 -3.79 7.67 -0.84
CA CYS A 132 -2.40 7.28 -1.07
C CYS A 132 -2.11 7.13 -2.57
N PRO A 133 -1.12 7.86 -3.10
CA PRO A 133 -0.56 7.62 -4.43
C PRO A 133 -0.04 6.19 -4.59
N LYS A 134 0.14 5.79 -5.86
CA LYS A 134 0.80 4.52 -6.18
C LYS A 134 2.16 4.39 -5.49
N GLY A 135 2.43 3.22 -4.93
CA GLY A 135 3.66 2.92 -4.19
C GLY A 135 3.59 3.26 -2.70
N ASP A 136 2.62 4.06 -2.25
CA ASP A 136 2.49 4.44 -0.85
C ASP A 136 1.82 3.32 -0.03
N ILE A 137 2.24 3.18 1.23
CA ILE A 137 1.70 2.21 2.19
C ILE A 137 1.46 2.92 3.52
N ASP A 138 0.23 2.84 4.02
CA ASP A 138 -0.14 3.46 5.29
C ASP A 138 -0.13 2.41 6.41
N LEU A 139 0.73 2.58 7.40
CA LEU A 139 1.06 1.53 8.37
C LEU A 139 0.23 1.64 9.65
N SER A 140 0.06 0.53 10.36
CA SER A 140 -0.35 0.59 11.75
C SER A 140 0.69 1.33 12.60
N ASN A 141 0.34 1.89 13.76
CA ASN A 141 1.33 2.54 14.61
C ASN A 141 2.39 1.55 15.10
N THR A 142 2.00 0.29 15.33
CA THR A 142 2.95 -0.76 15.70
C THR A 142 3.96 -1.03 14.59
N ALA A 143 3.50 -1.10 13.34
CA ALA A 143 4.37 -1.24 12.18
C ALA A 143 5.23 0.02 11.95
N TRP A 144 4.66 1.22 12.10
CA TRP A 144 5.36 2.50 11.99
C TRP A 144 6.51 2.60 12.98
N LYS A 145 6.26 2.24 14.24
CA LYS A 145 7.25 2.20 15.31
C LYS A 145 8.38 1.24 14.98
N ALA A 146 8.04 0.04 14.52
CA ALA A 146 9.01 -0.97 14.15
C ALA A 146 9.89 -0.52 12.97
N LEU A 147 9.29 0.15 11.98
CA LEU A 147 10.00 0.65 10.80
C LEU A 147 10.93 1.82 11.14
N THR A 148 10.42 2.82 11.85
CA THR A 148 11.04 4.14 11.94
C THR A 148 11.57 4.51 13.31
N GLY A 149 11.12 3.82 14.36
CA GLY A 149 11.34 4.21 15.75
C GLY A 149 10.46 5.38 16.20
N ASP A 150 9.22 5.47 15.69
CA ASP A 150 8.28 6.59 15.91
C ASP A 150 8.81 7.92 15.35
N PHE A 151 9.37 7.88 14.14
CA PHE A 151 9.86 9.07 13.46
C PHE A 151 8.72 10.08 13.24
N ILE A 152 9.03 11.36 13.46
CA ILE A 152 8.15 12.50 13.23
C ILE A 152 8.89 13.43 12.27
N PRO A 153 8.28 14.00 11.23
CA PRO A 153 6.88 13.84 10.84
C PRO A 153 6.62 12.43 10.31
N SER A 154 5.43 11.90 10.56
CA SER A 154 5.07 10.50 10.32
C SER A 154 4.96 10.10 8.85
N ARG A 155 5.98 10.40 8.04
CA ARG A 155 6.16 9.91 6.67
C ARG A 155 7.64 9.74 6.33
N VAL A 156 7.96 8.67 5.62
CA VAL A 156 9.33 8.33 5.20
C VAL A 156 9.31 7.68 3.83
N LYS A 157 10.38 7.83 3.05
CA LYS A 157 10.52 7.06 1.80
C LYS A 157 10.72 5.58 2.15
N ILE A 158 9.93 4.73 1.50
CA ILE A 158 9.98 3.28 1.68
C ILE A 158 10.29 2.57 0.36
N ILE A 159 10.79 1.36 0.51
CA ILE A 159 10.76 0.34 -0.53
C ILE A 159 10.15 -0.92 0.06
N TRP A 160 9.32 -1.59 -0.72
CA TRP A 160 8.55 -2.73 -0.26
C TRP A 160 8.32 -3.75 -1.36
N SER A 161 7.97 -4.96 -0.95
CA SER A 161 7.78 -6.12 -1.84
C SER A 161 6.70 -7.04 -1.30
N ILE A 162 5.93 -7.66 -2.19
CA ILE A 162 4.96 -8.69 -1.84
C ILE A 162 5.69 -10.02 -1.65
N VAL A 163 5.42 -10.68 -0.54
CA VAL A 163 6.06 -11.91 -0.12
C VAL A 163 5.04 -12.98 0.23
N PRO A 164 5.41 -14.27 0.20
CA PRO A 164 4.57 -15.32 0.75
C PRO A 164 4.32 -15.10 2.24
N CYS A 165 3.06 -15.27 2.66
CA CYS A 165 2.65 -15.20 4.06
C CYS A 165 3.12 -16.40 4.90
N THR A 166 3.64 -17.46 4.27
CA THR A 166 4.15 -18.66 4.95
C THR A 166 5.63 -18.62 5.33
N GLU A 167 6.34 -17.56 4.95
CA GLU A 167 7.76 -17.43 5.20
C GLU A 167 8.08 -16.57 6.42
N THR A 168 9.15 -16.92 7.11
CA THR A 168 9.73 -16.10 8.18
C THR A 168 10.63 -15.03 7.57
N TRP A 169 10.38 -13.78 7.91
CA TRP A 169 11.13 -12.62 7.43
C TRP A 169 11.79 -11.94 8.63
N TYR A 170 13.12 -12.01 8.71
CA TYR A 170 13.88 -11.51 9.86
C TYR A 170 13.32 -12.09 11.17
N ASP A 171 12.93 -11.22 12.11
CA ASP A 171 12.36 -11.58 13.40
C ASP A 171 10.82 -11.70 13.36
N TYR A 172 10.21 -11.61 12.18
CA TYR A 172 8.77 -11.70 11.98
C TYR A 172 8.38 -13.12 11.57
N PRO A 173 7.64 -13.86 12.44
CA PRO A 173 7.18 -15.21 12.13
C PRO A 173 6.19 -15.19 10.95
N PRO A 174 5.94 -16.35 10.31
CA PRO A 174 4.97 -16.43 9.23
C PRO A 174 3.57 -16.13 9.76
N LEU A 175 2.74 -15.51 8.91
CA LEU A 175 1.34 -15.24 9.23
C LEU A 175 0.41 -16.40 8.90
N VAL A 176 0.87 -17.31 8.03
CA VAL A 176 0.17 -18.53 7.65
C VAL A 176 1.12 -19.70 7.89
N GLU A 177 0.66 -20.73 8.59
CA GLU A 177 1.46 -21.93 8.78
C GLU A 177 1.57 -22.71 7.47
N GLU A 178 2.77 -23.14 7.09
CA GLU A 178 2.99 -23.92 5.86
C GLU A 178 2.18 -25.24 5.94
N GLY A 179 1.38 -25.50 4.91
CA GLY A 179 0.49 -26.67 4.85
C GLY A 179 -0.82 -26.53 5.63
N SER A 180 -1.06 -25.42 6.31
CA SER A 180 -2.38 -25.15 6.90
C SER A 180 -3.44 -24.97 5.81
N PRO A 181 -4.70 -25.40 6.05
CA PRO A 181 -5.76 -25.28 5.06
C PRO A 181 -6.15 -23.81 4.87
N ILE A 182 -6.51 -23.43 3.64
CA ILE A 182 -7.20 -22.16 3.42
C ILE A 182 -8.51 -22.16 4.19
N LYS A 183 -8.98 -20.96 4.54
CA LYS A 183 -10.22 -20.76 5.27
C LYS A 183 -11.19 -19.99 4.38
N LEU A 184 -12.47 -20.30 4.53
CA LEU A 184 -13.57 -19.67 3.79
C LEU A 184 -14.56 -19.06 4.77
N LYS A 185 -15.09 -17.90 4.40
CA LYS A 185 -16.12 -17.18 5.15
C LYS A 185 -17.18 -16.68 4.18
N TRP A 186 -18.44 -16.87 4.53
CA TRP A 186 -19.54 -16.27 3.80
C TRP A 186 -19.63 -14.77 4.09
N LYS A 187 -19.94 -14.00 3.06
CA LYS A 187 -20.37 -12.61 3.25
C LYS A 187 -21.66 -12.62 4.06
N MET A 188 -21.81 -11.67 4.98
CA MET A 188 -23.05 -11.51 5.73
C MET A 188 -24.26 -11.41 4.77
N ALA A 189 -25.34 -12.09 5.14
CA ALA A 189 -26.58 -12.22 4.35
C ALA A 189 -26.45 -13.01 3.03
N SER A 190 -25.41 -13.83 2.88
CA SER A 190 -25.33 -14.77 1.75
C SER A 190 -26.41 -15.86 1.84
N SER A 191 -26.86 -16.32 0.68
CA SER A 191 -27.83 -17.40 0.50
C SER A 191 -27.56 -18.11 -0.83
N VAL A 192 -28.25 -19.23 -1.09
CA VAL A 192 -28.17 -19.88 -2.42
C VAL A 192 -28.62 -18.98 -3.57
N TYR A 193 -29.41 -17.93 -3.32
CA TYR A 193 -29.92 -17.03 -4.36
C TYR A 193 -28.96 -15.91 -4.72
N TRP A 194 -28.21 -15.43 -3.73
CA TRP A 194 -27.24 -14.34 -3.82
C TRP A 194 -26.30 -14.43 -2.64
N GLY A 195 -25.03 -14.11 -2.84
CA GLY A 195 -24.09 -14.01 -1.74
C GLY A 195 -22.66 -13.77 -2.19
N GLY A 196 -21.77 -13.80 -1.21
CA GLY A 196 -20.34 -13.67 -1.41
C GLY A 196 -19.57 -14.68 -0.58
N ILE A 197 -18.40 -15.06 -1.04
CA ILE A 197 -17.45 -15.88 -0.29
C ILE A 197 -16.09 -15.19 -0.28
N GLN A 198 -15.43 -15.24 0.87
CA GLN A 198 -14.08 -14.74 1.05
C GLN A 198 -13.15 -15.92 1.36
N ALA A 199 -11.95 -15.91 0.78
CA ALA A 199 -10.90 -16.86 1.09
C ALA A 199 -9.73 -16.16 1.77
N TYR A 200 -9.24 -16.75 2.87
CA TYR A 200 -8.15 -16.22 3.69
C TYR A 200 -7.29 -17.37 4.24
N ASN A 201 -6.27 -17.03 5.04
CA ASN A 201 -5.19 -17.95 5.41
C ASN A 201 -4.51 -18.57 4.18
N THR A 202 -4.18 -17.71 3.22
CA THR A 202 -3.57 -18.07 1.94
C THR A 202 -2.09 -17.68 1.94
N ARG A 203 -1.28 -18.45 1.20
CA ARG A 203 0.15 -18.19 1.03
C ARG A 203 0.40 -16.88 0.28
N TYR A 204 -0.42 -16.63 -0.73
CA TYR A 204 -0.39 -15.44 -1.57
C TYR A 204 -1.80 -14.85 -1.69
N PRO A 205 -1.94 -13.62 -2.20
CA PRO A 205 -3.25 -13.02 -2.46
C PRO A 205 -4.12 -13.91 -3.35
N VAL A 206 -5.43 -13.86 -3.12
CA VAL A 206 -6.39 -14.66 -3.89
C VAL A 206 -6.66 -13.98 -5.21
N THR A 207 -6.51 -14.74 -6.30
CA THR A 207 -6.59 -14.27 -7.68
C THR A 207 -7.98 -14.42 -8.26
N SER A 208 -8.61 -15.55 -7.96
CA SER A 208 -9.94 -15.88 -8.42
C SER A 208 -10.55 -16.92 -7.50
N ILE A 209 -11.87 -16.87 -7.39
CA ILE A 209 -12.66 -17.97 -6.87
C ILE A 209 -13.65 -18.36 -7.95
N GLU A 210 -13.68 -19.63 -8.30
CA GLU A 210 -14.60 -20.18 -9.29
C GLU A 210 -15.49 -21.22 -8.62
N ARG A 211 -16.78 -21.26 -8.98
CA ARG A 211 -17.74 -22.24 -8.49
C ARG A 211 -17.98 -23.31 -9.53
N TRP A 212 -18.00 -24.57 -9.12
CA TRP A 212 -18.43 -25.66 -9.98
C TRP A 212 -19.96 -25.66 -10.16
N ASP A 213 -20.44 -25.73 -11.40
CA ASP A 213 -21.88 -25.80 -11.70
C ASP A 213 -22.41 -27.20 -12.04
N GLY A 214 -21.53 -28.20 -12.08
CA GLY A 214 -21.84 -29.56 -12.53
C GLY A 214 -21.17 -29.92 -13.85
N ASN A 215 -20.79 -28.92 -14.66
CA ASN A 215 -20.19 -29.07 -15.97
C ASN A 215 -18.89 -28.26 -16.14
N ASP A 216 -18.87 -27.02 -15.65
CA ASP A 216 -17.72 -26.13 -15.77
C ASP A 216 -17.49 -25.27 -14.50
N TRP A 217 -16.37 -24.58 -14.48
CA TRP A 217 -16.00 -23.60 -13.47
C TRP A 217 -16.52 -22.22 -13.86
N VAL A 218 -17.43 -21.70 -13.04
CA VAL A 218 -18.02 -20.37 -13.20
C VAL A 218 -17.23 -19.38 -12.34
N HIS A 219 -16.60 -18.40 -12.97
CA HIS A 219 -15.87 -17.34 -12.27
C HIS A 219 -16.82 -16.49 -11.41
N LEU A 220 -16.45 -16.23 -10.17
CA LEU A 220 -17.20 -15.35 -9.27
C LEU A 220 -16.62 -13.93 -9.34
N ARG A 221 -17.50 -12.93 -9.49
CA ARG A 221 -17.08 -11.53 -9.58
C ARG A 221 -16.53 -11.06 -8.23
N ARG A 222 -15.34 -10.48 -8.21
CA ARG A 222 -14.79 -9.83 -7.02
C ARG A 222 -15.51 -8.50 -6.75
N ASP A 223 -15.88 -8.24 -5.50
CA ASP A 223 -16.30 -6.91 -5.06
C ASP A 223 -15.13 -6.11 -4.46
N ASP A 224 -15.38 -4.85 -4.15
CA ASP A 224 -14.40 -3.94 -3.58
C ASP A 224 -14.09 -4.25 -2.11
N MET A 225 -14.85 -5.14 -1.45
CA MET A 225 -14.71 -5.50 -0.04
C MET A 225 -14.15 -6.92 0.16
N PHE A 226 -13.38 -7.42 -0.81
CA PHE A 226 -12.70 -8.72 -0.77
C PHE A 226 -13.65 -9.92 -0.64
N HIS A 227 -14.81 -9.86 -1.29
CA HIS A 227 -15.70 -11.01 -1.48
C HIS A 227 -15.81 -11.37 -2.96
N TYR A 228 -16.08 -12.65 -3.21
CA TYR A 228 -16.35 -13.20 -4.53
C TYR A 228 -17.82 -13.58 -4.62
N MET A 229 -18.53 -12.88 -5.49
CA MET A 229 -19.98 -12.74 -5.47
C MET A 229 -20.65 -13.63 -6.51
N TRP A 230 -21.86 -14.08 -6.16
CA TRP A 230 -22.84 -14.62 -7.09
C TRP A 230 -24.18 -13.90 -6.93
N ASP A 231 -24.87 -13.72 -8.05
CA ASP A 231 -26.20 -13.11 -8.18
C ASP A 231 -27.21 -14.05 -8.84
N THR A 232 -26.77 -15.26 -9.19
CA THR A 232 -27.59 -16.32 -9.76
C THR A 232 -27.81 -17.43 -8.75
N THR A 233 -28.99 -18.04 -8.80
CA THR A 233 -29.32 -19.11 -7.87
C THR A 233 -28.41 -20.31 -8.07
N ILE A 234 -27.73 -20.72 -7.00
CA ILE A 234 -26.91 -21.91 -6.95
C ILE A 234 -27.83 -23.14 -6.84
N PRO A 235 -27.82 -24.05 -7.84
CA PRO A 235 -28.68 -25.23 -7.82
C PRO A 235 -28.36 -26.11 -6.60
N GLY A 236 -29.40 -26.55 -5.89
CA GLY A 236 -29.30 -27.19 -4.57
C GLY A 236 -28.28 -28.32 -4.48
N GLY A 237 -27.36 -28.16 -3.53
CA GLY A 237 -26.28 -29.09 -3.19
C GLY A 237 -25.19 -28.34 -2.43
N PRO A 238 -24.27 -29.03 -1.74
CA PRO A 238 -23.06 -28.38 -1.24
C PRO A 238 -22.30 -27.74 -2.40
N MET A 239 -21.85 -26.51 -2.21
CA MET A 239 -21.01 -25.79 -3.14
C MET A 239 -19.62 -26.42 -3.21
N LYS A 240 -19.06 -26.39 -4.41
CA LYS A 240 -17.68 -26.70 -4.71
C LYS A 240 -17.04 -25.48 -5.32
N VAL A 241 -15.93 -25.03 -4.74
CA VAL A 241 -15.20 -23.86 -5.19
C VAL A 241 -13.74 -24.20 -5.46
N ARG A 242 -13.13 -23.47 -6.39
CA ARG A 242 -11.71 -23.48 -6.67
C ARG A 242 -11.17 -22.10 -6.36
N VAL A 243 -10.21 -22.04 -5.45
CA VAL A 243 -9.53 -20.81 -5.05
C VAL A 243 -8.15 -20.82 -5.69
N THR A 244 -7.87 -19.84 -6.53
CA THR A 244 -6.55 -19.67 -7.15
C THR A 244 -5.77 -18.59 -6.38
N GLN A 245 -4.51 -18.87 -6.05
CA GLN A 245 -3.58 -17.97 -5.36
C GLN A 245 -2.57 -17.35 -6.34
N GLY A 246 -1.87 -16.29 -5.94
CA GLY A 246 -0.95 -15.53 -6.81
C GLY A 246 0.16 -16.37 -7.47
N ASP A 247 0.55 -17.48 -6.85
CA ASP A 247 1.49 -18.46 -7.41
C ASP A 247 0.84 -19.48 -8.36
N GLY A 248 -0.42 -19.26 -8.74
CA GLY A 248 -1.20 -20.17 -9.57
C GLY A 248 -1.66 -21.44 -8.86
N VAL A 249 -1.36 -21.62 -7.57
CA VAL A 249 -1.85 -22.78 -6.82
C VAL A 249 -3.36 -22.73 -6.71
N GLN A 250 -4.01 -23.83 -7.07
CA GLN A 250 -5.46 -23.99 -7.01
C GLN A 250 -5.84 -24.92 -5.86
N VAL A 251 -6.69 -24.43 -4.96
CA VAL A 251 -7.24 -25.22 -3.87
C VAL A 251 -8.71 -25.46 -4.16
N VAL A 252 -9.11 -26.73 -4.24
CA VAL A 252 -10.51 -27.10 -4.43
C VAL A 252 -11.12 -27.42 -3.08
N VAL A 253 -12.20 -26.73 -2.74
CA VAL A 253 -12.96 -26.98 -1.52
C VAL A 253 -14.34 -27.49 -1.93
N ASP A 254 -14.65 -28.71 -1.48
CA ASP A 254 -15.91 -29.40 -1.79
C ASP A 254 -16.76 -29.52 -0.52
N GLY A 255 -18.06 -29.73 -0.69
CA GLY A 255 -18.94 -29.98 0.45
C GLY A 255 -19.39 -28.70 1.19
N LEU A 256 -19.23 -27.51 0.62
CA LEU A 256 -19.56 -26.25 1.32
C LEU A 256 -21.07 -26.05 1.41
N THR A 257 -21.62 -26.09 2.61
CA THR A 257 -23.04 -25.80 2.84
C THR A 257 -23.22 -24.35 3.29
N ILE A 258 -24.17 -23.66 2.67
CA ILE A 258 -24.67 -22.38 3.18
C ILE A 258 -25.90 -22.67 4.03
N ASP A 259 -25.76 -22.57 5.35
CA ASP A 259 -26.92 -22.64 6.23
C ASP A 259 -27.62 -21.29 6.13
N GLY A 260 -28.84 -21.27 5.58
CA GLY A 260 -29.58 -20.05 5.20
C GLY A 260 -30.02 -19.17 6.37
N THR A 261 -29.30 -19.20 7.49
CA THR A 261 -29.49 -18.31 8.63
C THR A 261 -28.75 -17.00 8.37
N TRP A 262 -29.42 -15.88 8.64
CA TRP A 262 -28.91 -14.51 8.46
C TRP A 262 -27.67 -14.18 9.33
N TYR A 263 -27.23 -15.11 10.17
CA TYR A 263 -26.22 -14.93 11.22
C TYR A 263 -25.04 -15.90 11.10
N ASP A 264 -24.75 -16.43 9.90
CA ASP A 264 -23.45 -17.08 9.65
C ASP A 264 -22.34 -16.02 9.50
N VAL A 265 -22.25 -15.17 10.54
CA VAL A 265 -21.27 -14.09 10.75
C VAL A 265 -20.20 -14.49 11.76
N ASP A 266 -20.38 -15.65 12.41
CA ASP A 266 -19.39 -16.18 13.33
C ASP A 266 -18.20 -16.70 12.53
N ASP A 267 -16.98 -16.48 13.04
CA ASP A 267 -15.72 -16.96 12.48
C ASP A 267 -15.61 -18.50 12.38
N ASN A 268 -16.70 -19.22 12.68
CA ASN A 268 -16.86 -20.65 12.54
C ASN A 268 -17.04 -21.01 11.06
N TYR A 269 -15.91 -21.04 10.36
CA TYR A 269 -15.62 -21.75 9.11
C TYR A 269 -16.80 -22.41 8.40
N THR A 270 -17.00 -22.06 7.12
CA THR A 270 -17.78 -22.93 6.23
C THR A 270 -17.14 -24.33 6.23
N ILE A 271 -17.83 -25.31 6.81
CA ILE A 271 -17.30 -26.68 6.97
C ILE A 271 -17.37 -27.38 5.60
N GLY A 272 -16.25 -27.41 4.88
CA GLY A 272 -16.07 -28.20 3.65
C GLY A 272 -14.85 -29.10 3.76
N THR A 273 -14.81 -30.17 2.97
CA THR A 273 -13.61 -30.99 2.82
C THR A 273 -12.70 -30.33 1.79
N SER A 274 -11.57 -29.77 2.23
CA SER A 274 -10.56 -29.19 1.33
C SER A 274 -9.67 -30.27 0.73
N GLN A 275 -9.46 -30.19 -0.58
CA GLN A 275 -8.47 -30.97 -1.31
C GLN A 275 -7.54 -30.01 -2.06
N THR A 276 -6.30 -29.93 -1.59
CA THR A 276 -5.26 -29.12 -2.22
C THR A 276 -4.73 -29.88 -3.43
N THR A 277 -4.99 -29.37 -4.64
CA THR A 277 -4.38 -29.91 -5.87
C THR A 277 -3.29 -28.96 -6.31
N TYR A 278 -2.04 -29.33 -6.05
CA TYR A 278 -0.92 -28.60 -6.64
C TYR A 278 -0.90 -28.92 -8.14
N ILE A 279 -1.11 -27.91 -9.00
CA ILE A 279 -1.00 -28.04 -10.46
C ILE A 279 0.31 -27.38 -10.90
N PRO A 280 1.47 -28.08 -10.83
CA PRO A 280 2.73 -27.56 -11.37
C PRO A 280 2.78 -27.58 -12.90
N GLU A 281 1.89 -28.33 -13.57
CA GLU A 281 2.04 -28.70 -14.98
C GLU A 281 1.64 -27.60 -15.99
N ARG A 282 1.13 -26.44 -15.56
CA ARG A 282 0.95 -25.29 -16.47
C ARG A 282 2.23 -24.49 -16.73
N MET A 283 3.34 -24.78 -16.04
CA MET A 283 4.62 -24.09 -16.25
C MET A 283 5.51 -24.70 -17.35
N THR A 284 4.99 -25.63 -18.18
CA THR A 284 5.67 -26.06 -19.40
C THR A 284 4.73 -26.07 -20.61
N LYS A 285 4.88 -25.03 -21.42
CA LYS A 285 4.70 -25.01 -22.88
C LYS A 285 3.27 -24.90 -23.43
N THR A 286 2.98 -23.67 -23.88
CA THR A 286 2.07 -23.29 -24.98
C THR A 286 0.59 -23.59 -24.76
N ALA A 287 -0.05 -22.78 -23.89
CA ALA A 287 -1.43 -22.40 -24.15
C ALA A 287 -1.40 -21.36 -25.28
N THR A 288 -1.94 -21.73 -26.44
CA THR A 288 -2.18 -20.78 -27.53
C THR A 288 -3.36 -19.92 -27.10
N ALA A 289 -3.10 -18.88 -26.30
CA ALA A 289 -4.07 -17.84 -26.02
C ALA A 289 -4.32 -17.08 -27.33
N THR A 290 -5.48 -17.31 -27.93
CA THR A 290 -5.92 -16.56 -29.12
C THR A 290 -6.67 -15.33 -28.66
N SER A 291 -5.95 -14.43 -28.01
CA SER A 291 -6.28 -13.00 -27.84
C SER A 291 -5.18 -12.38 -26.97
N SER A 292 -4.34 -11.55 -27.58
CA SER A 292 -3.33 -10.76 -26.87
C SER A 292 -3.98 -9.88 -25.78
N PRO A 293 -3.41 -9.78 -24.57
CA PRO A 293 -3.83 -8.75 -23.62
C PRO A 293 -3.37 -7.41 -24.20
N THR A 294 -4.35 -6.56 -24.52
CA THR A 294 -4.09 -5.21 -25.00
C THR A 294 -3.80 -4.37 -23.76
N GLN A 295 -2.67 -3.65 -23.75
CA GLN A 295 -2.29 -2.75 -22.66
C GLN A 295 -3.49 -1.89 -22.22
N VAL A 296 -3.90 -2.02 -20.96
CA VAL A 296 -5.04 -1.29 -20.41
C VAL A 296 -4.60 0.14 -20.11
N ALA A 297 -5.17 1.11 -20.82
CA ALA A 297 -4.90 2.53 -20.59
C ALA A 297 -5.51 2.98 -19.25
N LEU A 298 -4.86 3.89 -18.51
CA LEU A 298 -5.35 4.42 -17.23
C LEU A 298 -6.04 5.80 -17.40
N CYS A 299 -7.07 6.03 -16.59
CA CYS A 299 -7.95 7.19 -16.56
C CYS A 299 -7.91 7.82 -15.16
N GLY A 300 -6.82 8.52 -14.85
CA GLY A 300 -6.47 8.84 -13.47
C GLY A 300 -5.92 7.59 -12.78
N ASP A 301 -6.44 7.25 -11.61
CA ASP A 301 -6.01 6.10 -10.79
C ASP A 301 -6.69 4.77 -11.17
N TYR A 302 -7.61 4.77 -12.14
CA TYR A 302 -8.43 3.61 -12.50
C TYR A 302 -8.24 3.18 -13.99
N PRO A 303 -8.48 1.90 -14.34
CA PRO A 303 -8.51 1.43 -15.73
C PRO A 303 -9.49 2.23 -16.59
N CYS A 304 -9.08 2.65 -17.79
CA CYS A 304 -9.97 3.28 -18.75
C CYS A 304 -10.90 2.29 -19.40
N CYS A 305 -12.16 2.66 -19.54
CA CYS A 305 -13.05 1.94 -20.44
C CYS A 305 -12.61 2.15 -21.90
N SER A 306 -12.84 1.14 -22.72
CA SER A 306 -12.80 1.25 -24.17
C SER A 306 -13.83 2.29 -24.64
N LYS A 307 -13.51 2.93 -25.76
CA LYS A 307 -14.33 4.01 -26.31
C LYS A 307 -15.76 3.52 -26.61
N GLY A 308 -16.75 4.14 -25.97
CA GLY A 308 -18.17 3.82 -26.14
C GLY A 308 -18.74 2.82 -25.14
N ALA A 309 -18.06 2.56 -24.02
CA ALA A 309 -18.60 1.78 -22.92
C ALA A 309 -19.90 2.39 -22.35
N GLU A 310 -20.82 1.52 -21.93
CA GLU A 310 -22.08 1.91 -21.31
C GLU A 310 -21.85 2.35 -19.86
N VAL A 311 -22.40 3.51 -19.50
CA VAL A 311 -22.39 3.99 -18.11
C VAL A 311 -23.34 3.12 -17.30
N ILE A 312 -22.80 2.37 -16.34
CA ILE A 312 -23.59 1.52 -15.43
C ILE A 312 -23.67 2.10 -14.01
N TYR A 313 -22.81 3.07 -13.69
CA TYR A 313 -22.75 3.71 -12.38
C TYR A 313 -22.07 5.08 -12.47
N THR A 314 -22.51 6.05 -11.66
CA THR A 314 -21.97 7.41 -11.61
C THR A 314 -21.81 7.83 -10.16
N ASP A 315 -20.64 8.39 -9.81
CA ASP A 315 -20.33 8.92 -8.47
C ASP A 315 -19.67 10.31 -8.54
N GLU A 316 -19.10 10.78 -7.42
CA GLU A 316 -18.37 12.06 -7.34
C GLU A 316 -17.05 12.06 -8.14
N SER A 317 -16.52 10.88 -8.46
CA SER A 317 -15.30 10.71 -9.25
C SER A 317 -15.61 10.82 -10.75
N GLY A 318 -16.75 10.27 -11.21
CA GLY A 318 -17.21 10.36 -12.60
C GLY A 318 -18.12 9.21 -13.02
N ASP A 319 -18.13 8.92 -14.33
CA ASP A 319 -18.92 7.85 -14.94
C ASP A 319 -18.12 6.55 -15.06
N TRP A 320 -18.79 5.43 -14.78
CA TRP A 320 -18.17 4.11 -14.69
C TRP A 320 -18.85 3.08 -15.60
N GLY A 321 -18.02 2.24 -16.24
CA GLY A 321 -18.43 1.14 -17.10
C GLY A 321 -17.92 -0.21 -16.60
N LEU A 322 -18.31 -1.29 -17.30
CA LEU A 322 -17.85 -2.65 -17.03
C LEU A 322 -17.30 -3.30 -18.29
N GLU A 323 -16.06 -3.78 -18.24
CA GLU A 323 -15.41 -4.48 -19.35
C GLU A 323 -14.80 -5.80 -18.86
N ASN A 324 -15.17 -6.91 -19.52
CA ASN A 324 -14.73 -8.26 -19.16
C ASN A 324 -15.00 -8.68 -17.70
N GLY A 325 -15.92 -8.00 -17.01
CA GLY A 325 -16.24 -8.25 -15.60
C GLY A 325 -15.55 -7.31 -14.61
N ASP A 326 -14.68 -6.42 -15.10
CA ASP A 326 -13.93 -5.46 -14.30
C ASP A 326 -14.47 -4.03 -14.49
N TRP A 327 -14.36 -3.23 -13.43
CA TRP A 327 -14.72 -1.82 -13.44
C TRP A 327 -13.71 -0.99 -14.22
N CYS A 328 -14.22 -0.07 -15.02
CA CYS A 328 -13.41 0.88 -15.75
C CYS A 328 -14.03 2.28 -15.67
N PHE A 329 -13.19 3.30 -15.76
CA PHE A 329 -13.56 4.70 -15.68
C PHE A 329 -13.76 5.27 -17.09
N ILE A 330 -14.88 5.97 -17.31
CA ILE A 330 -15.26 6.54 -18.61
C ILE A 330 -14.72 7.97 -18.66
N LYS A 331 -13.73 8.20 -19.53
CA LYS A 331 -13.18 9.54 -19.78
C LYS A 331 -14.23 10.42 -20.46
N GLU A 332 -14.54 11.56 -19.85
CA GLU A 332 -14.98 12.75 -20.58
C GLU A 332 -13.73 13.47 -21.12
N ASP A 333 -13.73 13.81 -22.41
CA ASP A 333 -12.60 14.46 -23.06
C ASP A 333 -12.40 15.90 -22.52
N GLY A 334 -11.45 16.15 -21.60
CA GLY A 334 -10.96 17.52 -21.33
C GLY A 334 -10.24 17.80 -20.00
N GLU A 335 -8.94 18.15 -20.14
CA GLU A 335 -8.06 18.94 -19.23
C GLU A 335 -7.23 18.21 -18.14
N GLU A 336 -5.90 18.29 -18.30
CA GLU A 336 -4.85 17.84 -17.37
C GLU A 336 -4.52 18.94 -16.32
N PRO A 337 -4.23 18.60 -15.05
CA PRO A 337 -3.64 19.53 -14.08
C PRO A 337 -2.12 19.63 -14.24
N LYS A 338 -1.56 20.84 -14.12
CA LYS A 338 -0.12 21.12 -14.15
C LYS A 338 0.50 20.97 -12.76
N GLU A 339 1.62 20.24 -12.65
CA GLU A 339 2.45 20.17 -11.44
C GLU A 339 3.55 21.25 -11.46
N ASP A 340 3.80 21.87 -10.29
CA ASP A 340 4.85 22.88 -10.05
C ASP A 340 6.13 22.23 -9.49
N GLU A 341 7.31 22.60 -10.03
CA GLU A 341 8.61 22.04 -9.67
C GLU A 341 9.23 22.59 -8.35
N PRO A 342 10.11 21.82 -7.65
CA PRO A 342 10.66 22.20 -6.34
C PRO A 342 11.98 23.01 -6.42
N ASP A 343 12.10 24.01 -5.54
CA ASP A 343 13.29 24.86 -5.38
C ASP A 343 14.36 24.22 -4.48
N SER A 344 15.63 24.42 -4.84
CA SER A 344 16.77 23.51 -4.62
C SER A 344 17.64 23.79 -3.38
N SER A 345 17.10 24.42 -2.33
CA SER A 345 17.86 24.74 -1.10
C SER A 345 17.33 24.07 0.18
N CYS A 346 16.40 23.12 0.07
CA CYS A 346 15.71 22.58 1.23
C CYS A 346 16.33 21.29 1.78
N TRP A 347 16.66 21.26 3.08
CA TRP A 347 17.17 20.04 3.73
C TRP A 347 16.11 18.93 3.84
N SER A 348 14.81 19.25 3.72
CA SER A 348 13.73 18.26 3.76
C SER A 348 13.48 17.55 2.41
N ALA A 349 14.02 18.10 1.32
CA ALA A 349 13.82 17.57 -0.02
C ALA A 349 14.36 16.13 -0.20
N PRO A 350 15.54 15.74 0.35
CA PRO A 350 16.00 14.35 0.37
C PRO A 350 15.05 13.38 1.07
N TYR A 351 14.23 13.87 2.02
CA TYR A 351 13.22 13.08 2.71
C TYR A 351 11.86 13.07 1.97
N GLY A 352 11.76 13.73 0.82
CA GLY A 352 10.55 13.78 0.00
C GLY A 352 9.56 14.88 0.38
N TYR A 353 9.95 15.86 1.18
CA TYR A 353 9.07 16.95 1.61
C TYR A 353 9.48 18.30 1.03
N PRO A 354 8.51 19.12 0.58
CA PRO A 354 8.79 20.46 0.07
C PRO A 354 9.30 21.39 1.18
N CYS A 355 9.90 22.51 0.79
CA CYS A 355 10.26 23.56 1.72
C CYS A 355 9.04 24.37 2.16
N CYS A 356 8.99 24.74 3.44
CA CYS A 356 7.95 25.65 3.92
C CYS A 356 8.16 27.04 3.32
N LYS A 357 7.07 27.68 2.91
CA LYS A 357 7.08 29.09 2.52
C LYS A 357 7.05 30.02 3.74
N SER A 358 6.52 29.52 4.85
CA SER A 358 6.48 30.14 6.17
C SER A 358 7.59 29.60 7.06
N CYS A 359 7.91 30.35 8.10
CA CYS A 359 8.88 29.97 9.12
C CYS A 359 8.21 29.50 10.42
N GLU A 360 6.95 29.08 10.37
CA GLU A 360 6.21 28.59 11.54
C GLU A 360 6.62 27.15 11.87
N ILE A 361 7.31 26.98 13.00
CA ILE A 361 7.79 25.68 13.44
C ILE A 361 6.65 24.96 14.19
N HIS A 362 6.18 23.86 13.62
CA HIS A 362 5.21 22.98 14.26
C HIS A 362 5.90 21.96 15.19
N THR A 363 7.05 21.42 14.78
CA THR A 363 7.85 20.49 15.61
C THR A 363 9.33 20.54 15.25
N THR A 364 10.21 20.02 16.12
CA THR A 364 11.66 19.93 15.89
C THR A 364 12.15 18.55 16.32
N ASN A 365 12.92 17.89 15.46
CA ASN A 365 13.48 16.56 15.69
C ASN A 365 14.98 16.54 15.30
N ASP A 366 15.60 15.35 15.35
CA ASP A 366 17.01 15.14 14.97
C ASP A 366 17.33 15.47 13.49
N SER A 367 16.30 15.58 12.63
CA SER A 367 16.46 15.90 11.20
C SER A 367 16.36 17.40 10.91
N GLY A 368 15.67 18.18 11.75
CA GLY A 368 15.50 19.62 11.57
C GLY A 368 14.17 20.16 12.12
N LYS A 369 13.81 21.38 11.70
CA LYS A 369 12.60 22.10 12.11
C LYS A 369 11.49 21.90 11.07
N TRP A 370 10.33 21.40 11.45
CA TRP A 370 9.23 21.08 10.53
C TRP A 370 8.06 22.05 10.69
N GLY A 371 7.44 22.43 9.57
CA GLY A 371 6.21 23.22 9.51
C GLY A 371 5.08 22.46 8.80
N MET A 372 3.88 23.05 8.80
CA MET A 372 2.70 22.47 8.17
C MET A 372 1.95 23.53 7.36
N GLU A 373 1.85 23.32 6.04
CA GLU A 373 1.21 24.24 5.10
C GLU A 373 0.19 23.49 4.24
N ASN A 374 -1.05 24.00 4.17
CA ASN A 374 -2.16 23.34 3.46
C ASN A 374 -2.34 21.86 3.85
N ASN A 375 -2.25 21.55 5.16
CA ASN A 375 -2.27 20.19 5.71
C ASN A 375 -1.14 19.25 5.19
N LYS A 376 -0.09 19.79 4.58
CA LYS A 376 1.09 19.04 4.13
C LYS A 376 2.31 19.44 4.95
N TRP A 377 3.14 18.46 5.29
CA TRP A 377 4.41 18.71 6.00
C TRP A 377 5.44 19.34 5.06
N CYS A 378 6.23 20.25 5.61
CA CYS A 378 7.32 20.89 4.91
C CYS A 378 8.52 21.10 5.85
N GLY A 379 9.73 21.11 5.29
CA GLY A 379 10.93 21.47 6.05
C GLY A 379 11.09 22.97 6.15
N ILE A 380 11.33 23.48 7.36
CA ILE A 380 11.63 24.90 7.57
C ILE A 380 13.03 25.17 7.02
N PRO A 381 13.17 26.01 5.97
CA PRO A 381 14.48 26.25 5.38
C PRO A 381 15.42 26.97 6.35
N ASP A 382 16.72 26.78 6.20
CA ASP A 382 17.75 27.48 7.02
C ASP A 382 17.67 29.00 6.86
N SER A 383 17.07 29.53 5.79
CA SER A 383 16.77 30.96 5.64
C SER A 383 15.82 31.49 6.73
N CYS A 384 14.99 30.62 7.31
CA CYS A 384 14.15 30.94 8.46
C CYS A 384 14.95 31.06 9.77
N ASP A 385 16.19 30.55 9.81
CA ASP A 385 17.12 30.84 10.91
C ASP A 385 17.67 32.29 10.84
N GLY A 386 17.30 33.05 9.80
CA GLY A 386 17.63 34.46 9.59
C GLY A 386 16.66 35.47 10.20
N ASN A 387 15.73 35.05 11.07
CA ASN A 387 14.87 35.97 11.82
C ASN A 387 15.01 35.75 13.33
N THR A 388 16.24 35.80 13.83
CA THR A 388 16.43 36.51 15.09
C THR A 388 16.15 37.98 14.82
N VAL A 389 14.89 38.39 14.99
CA VAL A 389 14.73 39.62 15.78
C VAL A 389 15.36 39.21 17.11
N GLN A 390 16.59 39.67 17.37
CA GLN A 390 17.05 39.71 18.75
C GLN A 390 16.00 40.59 19.44
N GLU A 391 15.04 39.95 20.10
CA GLU A 391 14.17 40.65 21.04
C GLU A 391 15.10 41.11 22.16
N SER A 392 15.61 42.34 22.04
CA SER A 392 16.23 43.00 23.18
C SER A 392 15.11 43.36 24.14
N CYS A 393 15.24 42.90 25.37
CA CYS A 393 14.36 43.26 26.48
C CYS A 393 15.21 43.45 27.72
N THR A 394 14.66 44.18 28.70
CA THR A 394 15.34 44.43 29.97
C THR A 394 15.81 43.13 30.63
N GLY A 395 17.06 43.04 31.07
CA GLY A 395 17.55 41.90 31.85
C GLY A 395 17.82 40.60 31.07
N ILE A 396 17.79 40.62 29.72
CA ILE A 396 18.08 39.44 28.90
C ILE A 396 19.52 38.93 29.09
N GLU A 397 20.49 39.85 29.31
CA GLU A 397 21.89 39.51 29.59
C GLU A 397 22.09 38.92 31.00
N ASP A 398 21.16 39.20 31.91
CA ASP A 398 21.13 38.67 33.29
C ASP A 398 20.33 37.35 33.39
N GLY A 399 19.85 36.82 32.26
CA GLY A 399 19.16 35.54 32.16
C GLY A 399 17.65 35.57 32.35
N TYR A 400 17.03 36.76 32.34
CA TYR A 400 15.57 36.88 32.44
C TYR A 400 14.88 36.78 31.07
N PRO A 401 13.74 36.08 30.96
CA PRO A 401 12.98 35.99 29.72
C PRO A 401 12.26 37.31 29.40
N CYS A 402 11.96 37.56 28.12
CA CYS A 402 11.15 38.72 27.73
C CYS A 402 9.65 38.51 28.00
N CYS A 403 8.95 39.55 28.47
CA CYS A 403 7.50 39.52 28.68
C CYS A 403 6.75 39.36 27.37
N LYS A 404 5.66 38.58 27.36
CA LYS A 404 4.81 38.44 26.18
C LYS A 404 3.96 39.69 25.95
N THR A 405 3.65 40.44 27.00
CA THR A 405 2.93 41.72 26.92
C THR A 405 3.83 42.92 27.24
N CYS A 406 3.43 44.11 26.79
CA CYS A 406 4.12 45.37 27.06
C CYS A 406 3.73 46.02 28.41
N ASN A 407 3.24 45.23 29.37
CA ASN A 407 2.71 45.74 30.63
C ASN A 407 3.82 45.84 31.70
N ALA A 408 4.48 47.00 31.77
CA ALA A 408 5.49 47.29 32.78
C ALA A 408 4.84 47.55 34.14
N ILE A 409 5.17 46.74 35.15
CA ILE A 409 4.68 46.90 36.53
C ILE A 409 5.76 47.40 37.49
N TYR A 410 7.02 47.37 37.04
CA TYR A 410 8.19 47.78 37.81
C TYR A 410 9.26 48.33 36.85
N ASN A 411 10.09 49.25 37.31
CA ASN A 411 11.13 49.88 36.50
C ASN A 411 12.33 50.23 37.39
N ASP A 412 13.53 49.85 36.97
CA ASP A 412 14.78 50.11 37.69
C ASP A 412 15.86 50.70 36.76
N GLU A 413 17.13 50.64 37.17
CA GLU A 413 18.25 51.16 36.37
C GLU A 413 18.54 50.34 35.10
N GLN A 414 18.04 49.10 35.03
CA GLN A 414 18.22 48.21 33.89
C GLN A 414 17.09 48.39 32.87
N GLY A 415 15.88 48.75 33.32
CA GLY A 415 14.76 49.11 32.47
C GLY A 415 13.40 48.65 33.00
N PRO A 416 12.34 48.67 32.16
CA PRO A 416 11.00 48.26 32.56
C PRO A 416 10.87 46.72 32.65
N TRP A 417 10.15 46.26 33.67
CA TRP A 417 9.92 44.86 34.03
C TRP A 417 8.42 44.55 34.13
N GLY A 418 8.05 43.33 33.75
CA GLY A 418 6.73 42.74 33.92
C GLY A 418 6.77 41.49 34.82
N TYR A 419 5.58 40.97 35.16
CA TYR A 419 5.44 39.71 35.90
C TYR A 419 4.33 38.89 35.26
N GLU A 420 4.72 37.78 34.62
CA GLU A 420 3.85 36.90 33.85
C GLU A 420 4.16 35.44 34.21
N ASN A 421 3.14 34.59 34.27
CA ASN A 421 3.30 33.15 34.58
C ASN A 421 4.06 32.86 35.90
N ASN A 422 3.87 33.70 36.93
CA ASN A 422 4.56 33.62 38.22
C ASN A 422 6.09 33.82 38.16
N GLU A 423 6.61 34.45 37.11
CA GLU A 423 8.03 34.76 36.96
C GLU A 423 8.25 36.22 36.53
N TRP A 424 9.42 36.78 36.85
CA TRP A 424 9.83 38.10 36.40
C TRP A 424 10.32 38.04 34.96
N CYS A 425 9.91 39.03 34.15
CA CYS A 425 10.29 39.13 32.75
C CYS A 425 10.66 40.57 32.36
N GLY A 426 11.53 40.71 31.37
CA GLY A 426 11.94 41.99 30.80
C GLY A 426 10.97 42.52 29.76
N ILE A 427 10.62 43.81 29.80
CA ILE A 427 9.78 44.39 28.74
C ILE A 427 10.61 44.56 27.46
N LYS A 428 10.04 44.15 26.33
CA LYS A 428 10.68 44.23 25.00
C LYS A 428 10.92 45.68 24.60
N THR A 429 12.03 45.98 23.95
CA THR A 429 12.30 47.33 23.39
C THR A 429 11.41 47.67 22.19
N SER A 430 10.67 46.71 21.67
CA SER A 430 9.63 46.91 20.64
C SER A 430 8.29 47.36 21.22
N CYS A 431 8.17 47.35 22.55
CA CYS A 431 7.18 48.11 23.29
C CYS A 431 7.69 49.56 23.45
#